data_AF-A0A7C6HAE7-F1
#
_entry.id   AF-A0A7C6HAE7-F1
#
_cell.length_a   1.000
_cell.length_b   1.000
_cell.length_c   1.000
_cell.angle_alpha   90.00
_cell.angle_beta   90.00
_cell.angle_gamma   90.00
#
_symmetry.space_group_name_H-M   'P 1'
#
loop_
_entity.id
_entity.type
_entity.pdbx_description
1 polymer ?
#
loop_
_entity_poly.entity_id
_entity_poly.type
_entity_poly.pdbx_seq_one_letter_code
_entity_poly.pdbx_strand_id
1 'polypeptide(L)' 'MKGVSQKRERQYEHIKESEMEKGRSEEEAERIAAATVNKTRREKGETKDR' A
#
# COMPACT_ATOMS: atom_id res chain seq x y z
N MET A 1 -5.28 8.50 0.42
CA MET A 1 -5.13 8.41 -1.07
C MET A 1 -6.51 8.63 -1.70
N LYS A 2 -6.74 9.66 -2.54
CA LYS A 2 -8.09 9.89 -3.09
C LYS A 2 -8.53 8.73 -4.00
N GLY A 3 -9.63 8.05 -3.64
CA GLY A 3 -10.23 6.97 -4.43
C GLY A 3 -9.79 5.54 -4.05
N VAL A 4 -9.14 5.38 -2.89
CA VAL A 4 -8.74 4.08 -2.34
C VAL A 4 -9.69 3.70 -1.20
N SER A 5 -10.09 2.43 -1.08
CA SER A 5 -11.02 2.03 0.00
C SER A 5 -10.34 2.12 1.37
N GLN A 6 -11.10 2.38 2.44
CA GLN A 6 -10.55 2.45 3.80
C GLN A 6 -9.77 1.20 4.20
N LYS A 7 -10.13 0.03 3.67
CA LYS A 7 -9.40 -1.22 3.87
C LYS A 7 -7.97 -1.15 3.34
N ARG A 8 -7.78 -0.53 2.17
CA ARG A 8 -6.49 -0.39 1.49
C ARG A 8 -5.64 0.71 2.11
N GLU A 9 -6.26 1.77 2.62
CA GLU A 9 -5.56 2.78 3.41
C GLU A 9 -4.97 2.17 4.69
N ARG A 10 -5.75 1.37 5.45
CA ARG A 10 -5.21 0.65 6.61
C ARG A 10 -4.11 -0.34 6.26
N GLN A 11 -4.24 -1.03 5.13
CA GLN A 11 -3.20 -1.96 4.65
C GLN A 11 -1.91 -1.21 4.30
N TYR A 12 -2.02 -0.04 3.68
CA TYR A 12 -0.88 0.82 3.37
C TYR A 12 -0.13 1.21 4.64
N GLU A 13 -0.83 1.78 5.63
CA GLU A 13 -0.21 2.23 6.88
C GLU A 13 0.45 1.06 7.63
N HIS A 14 -0.21 -0.09 7.71
CA HIS A 14 0.36 -1.26 8.38
C HIS A 14 1.65 -1.77 7.71
N ILE A 15 1.71 -1.76 6.38
CA ILE A 15 2.93 -2.16 5.67
C ILE A 15 4.01 -1.10 5.85
N LYS A 16 3.67 0.19 5.73
CA LYS A 16 4.62 1.30 5.95
C LYS A 16 5.28 1.17 7.33
N GLU A 17 4.46 1.04 8.38
CA GLU A 17 4.92 0.89 9.75
C GLU A 17 5.81 -0.35 9.93
N SER A 18 5.38 -1.52 9.43
CA SER A 18 6.20 -2.75 9.51
C SER A 18 7.54 -2.63 8.78
N GLU A 19 7.60 -1.88 7.68
CA GLU A 19 8.85 -1.66 6.95
C GLU A 19 9.78 -0.67 7.64
N MET A 20 9.21 0.37 8.28
CA MET A 20 9.97 1.28 9.13
C MET A 20 10.53 0.56 10.36
N GLU A 21 9.76 -0.34 10.98
CA GLU A 21 10.23 -1.18 12.10
C GLU A 21 11.40 -2.08 11.72
N LYS A 22 11.47 -2.51 10.46
CA LYS A 22 12.61 -3.28 9.90
C LYS A 22 13.83 -2.43 9.58
N GLY A 23 13.77 -1.12 9.84
CA GLY A 23 14.86 -0.17 9.63
C GLY A 23 14.94 0.41 8.22
N ARG A 24 13.89 0.27 7.39
CA ARG A 24 13.83 0.96 6.10
C ARG A 24 13.56 2.44 6.30
N SER A 25 14.04 3.26 5.36
CA SER A 25 13.68 4.68 5.33
C SER A 25 12.20 4.85 5.08
N GLU A 26 11.63 5.97 5.54
CA GLU A 26 10.21 6.28 5.32
C GLU A 26 9.84 6.24 3.82
N GLU A 27 10.67 6.82 2.96
CA GLU A 27 10.46 6.81 1.51
C GLU A 27 10.48 5.39 0.90
N GLU A 28 11.35 4.51 1.39
CA GLU A 28 11.36 3.12 0.95
C GLU A 28 10.13 2.35 1.45
N ALA A 29 9.76 2.54 2.71
CA ALA A 29 8.56 1.95 3.31
C ALA A 29 7.28 2.37 2.58
N GLU A 30 7.13 3.65 2.25
CA GLU A 30 6.00 4.18 1.48
C GLU A 30 5.91 3.55 0.07
N ARG A 31 7.05 3.44 -0.63
CA ARG A 31 7.09 2.79 -1.95
C ARG A 31 6.68 1.33 -1.87
N ILE A 32 7.15 0.59 -0.86
CA ILE A 32 6.80 -0.82 -0.66
C ILE A 32 5.32 -0.97 -0.32
N ALA A 33 4.79 -0.14 0.57
CA ALA A 33 3.38 -0.14 0.95
C ALA A 33 2.47 0.15 -0.26
N ALA A 34 2.81 1.19 -1.04
CA ALA A 34 2.09 1.54 -2.26
C ALA A 34 2.12 0.40 -3.29
N ALA A 35 3.28 -0.19 -3.54
CA ALA A 35 3.43 -1.29 -4.50
C ALA A 35 2.62 -2.52 -4.08
N THR A 36 2.63 -2.87 -2.81
CA THR A 36 1.90 -4.02 -2.26
C THR A 36 0.39 -3.82 -2.33
N VAL A 37 -0.10 -2.64 -1.95
CA VAL A 37 -1.53 -2.30 -2.08
C VAL A 37 -1.96 -2.29 -3.54
N ASN A 38 -1.16 -1.71 -4.45
CA ASN A 38 -1.48 -1.69 -5.88
C ASN A 38 -1.53 -3.10 -6.47
N LYS A 39 -0.58 -3.98 -6.11
CA LYS A 39 -0.61 -5.40 -6.50
C LYS A 39 -1.89 -6.07 -6.01
N THR A 40 -2.23 -5.90 -4.74
CA THR A 40 -3.45 -6.51 -4.17
C THR A 40 -4.72 -5.99 -4.84
N ARG A 41 -4.78 -4.70 -5.18
CA ARG A 41 -5.91 -4.11 -5.90
C ARG A 41 -6.06 -4.69 -7.30
N ARG A 42 -4.95 -4.91 -8.03
CA ARG A 42 -4.96 -5.57 -9.35
C ARG A 42 -5.46 -7.01 -9.24
N GLU A 43 -4.92 -7.78 -8.30
CA GLU A 43 -5.32 -9.19 -8.07
C GLU A 43 -6.78 -9.33 -7.66
N LYS A 44 -7.35 -8.33 -6.97
CA LYS A 44 -8.75 -8.31 -6.55
C LYS A 44 -9.70 -7.64 -7.54
N GLY A 45 -9.21 -7.17 -8.69
CA GLY A 45 -10.03 -6.42 -9.65
C GLY A 45 -10.56 -5.09 -9.11
N GLU A 46 -9.92 -4.53 -8.08
CA GLU A 46 -10.26 -3.23 -7.49
C GLU A 46 -9.62 -2.04 -8.24
N THR A 47 -8.80 -2.34 -9.24
CA THR A 47 -8.37 -1.38 -10.24
C THR A 47 -9.35 -1.45 -11.40
N LYS A 48 -10.02 -0.35 -11.72
CA LYS A 48 -10.72 -0.26 -13.01
C LYS A 48 -9.66 -0.34 -14.10
N ASP A 49 -9.72 -1.37 -14.94
CA ASP A 49 -9.10 -1.32 -16.26
C ASP A 49 -9.67 -0.09 -16.97
N ARG A 50 -8.78 0.72 -17.54
CA ARG A 50 -9.14 1.90 -18.31
C ARG A 50 -9.10 1.55 -19.78
#